data_AF-A0AAF0DUM1-F1
#
_entry.id   AF-A0AAF0DUM1-F1
#
_cell.length_a   1.000
_cell.length_b   1.000
_cell.length_c   1.000
_cell.angle_alpha   90.00
_cell.angle_beta   90.00
_cell.angle_gamma   90.00
#
_symmetry.space_group_name_H-M   'P 1'
#
loop_
_entity.id
_entity.type
_entity.pdbx_description
1 polymer ?
#
loop_
_entity_poly.entity_id
_entity_poly.type
_entity_poly.pdbx_seq_one_letter_code
_entity_poly.pdbx_strand_id
1 'polypeptide(L)'
;MQPTGQVPLVGLASQLPFFKRLLNWAGVKMHSEAREQYKSMVSPFTETDSLTPEQLANQADLLGDLNHGYAHAVGANRFPKLEKQVAAEHIAELACRGPFSAREAEQAGLIDGTRFKREIVQELMPKTSDDEEMTESTKRWKTLAHYAQLSERTLQKTLSKDQVVKVGVVYLLGGISQMSGPNSVSAALQGLKEAAADPDIKAVVLRIDSGGGDVVASETLWDAVRRMRQEHKKPIVASFGNAAASGAYYVASAADAIFANESTITGSIGVAALRPTVTQTLLDRLQMHIQTIFTGSTAHSSLQVLDEAQKQRMARHIDETYADFLGKVREGRGISDAALRQLAGGRVWTGLAAWTECDGPNAQVNKLLAPFKAGASPVPLTNWTTETSTNESGIDVVRIVPEANIDAPDVELEETQKAALSADLKLDYGRGLIDAIGGLWDASMYATALTLQAEVEELQQKFGISEEAATALLRPGCARVGAGENTALSADLRLVRFPADRPFWQRLQHYDVRTEPNLASRLALLAAQPLLAFWHAYAAPTSLSELVEELGQRMPDASATSRIQAEYPFRTHYL
;
A
#
# COMPACT_ATOMS: atom_id res chain seq x y z
N MET A 1 -27.98 -4.53 14.14
CA MET A 1 -27.10 -5.60 14.66
C MET A 1 -27.94 -6.78 15.16
N GLN A 2 -27.44 -8.01 15.29
CA GLN A 2 -28.23 -9.06 15.99
C GLN A 2 -28.31 -8.77 17.51
N PRO A 3 -29.37 -9.19 18.22
CA PRO A 3 -29.55 -8.88 19.65
C PRO A 3 -28.41 -9.34 20.57
N THR A 4 -27.77 -10.46 20.26
CA THR A 4 -26.61 -11.00 20.99
C THR A 4 -25.27 -10.60 20.36
N GLY A 5 -25.28 -9.64 19.43
CA GLY A 5 -24.07 -9.12 18.79
C GLY A 5 -23.29 -8.17 19.68
N GLN A 6 -22.12 -7.76 19.19
CA GLN A 6 -21.19 -6.88 19.88
C GLN A 6 -20.57 -5.88 18.89
N VAL A 7 -20.31 -4.66 19.36
CA VAL A 7 -19.47 -3.67 18.67
C VAL A 7 -18.08 -3.68 19.33
N PRO A 8 -17.03 -4.17 18.63
CA PRO A 8 -15.67 -4.26 19.18
C PRO A 8 -14.91 -2.93 19.06
N LEU A 9 -15.52 -1.83 19.53
CA LEU A 9 -14.88 -0.51 19.57
C LEU A 9 -13.92 -0.46 20.77
N VAL A 10 -12.63 -0.75 20.54
CA VAL A 10 -11.60 -0.85 21.60
C VAL A 10 -10.30 -0.09 21.28
N GLY A 11 -10.29 0.70 20.20
CA GLY A 11 -9.10 1.41 19.73
C GLY A 11 -8.07 0.50 19.04
N LEU A 12 -6.92 1.09 18.71
CA LEU A 12 -5.81 0.39 18.07
C LEU A 12 -4.71 0.03 19.08
N ALA A 13 -4.09 -1.13 18.89
CA ALA A 13 -2.96 -1.58 19.69
C ALA A 13 -1.87 -2.21 18.80
N SER A 14 -0.62 -2.08 19.21
CA SER A 14 0.53 -2.75 18.60
C SER A 14 1.25 -3.60 19.65
N GLN A 15 1.69 -4.79 19.25
CA GLN A 15 2.49 -5.67 20.10
C GLN A 15 3.81 -5.94 19.40
N LEU A 16 4.92 -5.59 20.07
CA LEU A 16 6.26 -5.76 19.53
C LEU A 16 7.04 -6.77 20.37
N PRO A 17 7.33 -7.97 19.86
CA PRO A 17 8.13 -8.95 20.58
C PRO A 17 9.63 -8.62 20.51
N PHE A 18 10.36 -8.84 21.61
CA PHE A 18 11.82 -8.71 21.68
C PHE A 18 12.49 -10.07 21.83
N PHE A 19 13.31 -10.44 20.85
CA PHE A 19 13.91 -11.78 20.70
C PHE A 19 15.36 -11.86 21.14
N LYS A 20 16.02 -10.74 21.50
CA LYS A 20 17.46 -10.74 21.84
C LYS A 20 17.83 -11.79 22.89
N ARG A 21 17.03 -11.92 23.95
CA ARG A 21 17.24 -12.93 25.02
C ARG A 21 17.12 -14.35 24.48
N LEU A 22 16.08 -14.63 23.69
CA LEU A 22 15.86 -15.93 23.05
C LEU A 22 17.01 -16.30 22.10
N LEU A 23 17.44 -15.35 21.26
CA LEU A 23 18.52 -15.55 20.29
C LEU A 23 19.86 -15.80 20.99
N ASN A 24 20.19 -15.01 22.01
CA ASN A 24 21.37 -15.23 22.84
C ASN A 24 21.33 -16.60 23.52
N TRP A 25 20.18 -16.96 24.10
CA TRP A 25 20.00 -18.29 24.68
C TRP A 25 20.20 -19.36 23.62
N ALA A 26 19.62 -19.23 22.42
CA ALA A 26 19.73 -20.20 21.34
C ALA A 26 21.15 -20.30 20.76
N GLY A 27 22.08 -19.40 21.12
CA GLY A 27 23.41 -19.37 20.53
C GLY A 27 23.44 -18.72 19.15
N VAL A 28 22.55 -17.77 18.89
CA VAL A 28 22.53 -16.93 17.68
C VAL A 28 22.94 -15.51 18.06
N LYS A 29 24.07 -15.04 17.52
CA LYS A 29 24.54 -13.67 17.68
C LYS A 29 23.99 -12.80 16.56
N MET A 30 23.34 -11.69 16.93
CA MET A 30 22.88 -10.70 15.96
C MET A 30 23.92 -9.61 15.80
N HIS A 31 24.34 -9.36 14.56
CA HIS A 31 25.00 -8.11 14.20
C HIS A 31 24.02 -7.27 13.37
N SER A 32 23.90 -6.00 13.68
CA SER A 32 22.92 -5.11 13.08
C SER A 32 23.54 -3.76 12.78
N GLU A 33 23.08 -3.15 11.70
CA GLU A 33 23.34 -1.77 11.36
C GLU A 33 21.99 -1.11 11.11
N ALA A 34 21.78 0.08 11.66
CA ALA A 34 20.65 0.94 11.35
C ALA A 34 21.17 2.36 11.20
N ARG A 35 20.60 3.11 10.25
CA ARG A 35 20.95 4.53 10.08
C ARG A 35 19.82 5.39 10.61
N GLU A 36 20.23 6.25 11.53
CA GLU A 36 19.43 7.24 12.24
C GLU A 36 18.45 6.69 13.29
N GLN A 37 17.99 7.58 14.15
CA GLN A 37 17.37 7.25 15.44
C GLN A 37 16.01 6.54 15.33
N TYR A 38 15.22 6.78 14.28
CA TYR A 38 13.86 6.23 14.20
C TYR A 38 13.80 4.86 13.52
N LYS A 39 14.89 4.36 12.93
CA LYS A 39 14.87 3.09 12.17
C LYS A 39 14.83 1.86 13.10
N SER A 40 13.64 1.52 13.55
CA SER A 40 13.39 0.48 14.57
C SER A 40 13.33 -0.98 14.08
N MET A 41 13.54 -1.23 12.78
CA MET A 41 13.41 -2.59 12.19
C MET A 41 14.30 -3.64 12.88
N VAL A 42 15.46 -3.24 13.39
CA VAL A 42 16.41 -4.14 14.06
C VAL A 42 16.16 -4.27 15.56
N SER A 43 15.40 -3.36 16.17
CA SER A 43 15.19 -3.28 17.62
C SER A 43 14.61 -4.57 18.22
N PRO A 44 13.62 -5.24 17.59
CA PRO A 44 13.12 -6.54 18.07
C PRO A 44 14.20 -7.62 18.24
N PHE A 45 15.33 -7.51 17.54
CA PHE A 45 16.40 -8.52 17.56
C PHE A 45 17.63 -8.07 18.36
N THR A 46 17.69 -6.80 18.75
CA THR A 46 18.88 -6.14 19.28
C THR A 46 18.64 -5.49 20.64
N GLU A 47 17.41 -5.11 20.96
CA GLU A 47 16.99 -4.64 22.27
C GLU A 47 16.34 -5.75 23.10
N THR A 48 16.32 -5.58 24.43
CA THR A 48 15.81 -6.61 25.36
C THR A 48 14.36 -6.44 25.74
N ASP A 49 13.94 -5.21 26.02
CA ASP A 49 12.69 -4.95 26.74
C ASP A 49 11.83 -3.89 26.03
N SER A 50 12.43 -2.86 25.44
CA SER A 50 11.71 -1.75 24.82
C SER A 50 12.44 -1.17 23.60
N LEU A 51 11.71 -0.33 22.87
CA LEU A 51 12.29 0.57 21.86
C LEU A 51 13.10 1.68 22.53
N THR A 52 13.98 2.34 21.76
CA THR A 52 14.61 3.59 22.22
C THR A 52 13.55 4.67 22.41
N PRO A 53 13.80 5.72 23.23
CA PRO A 53 12.85 6.81 23.44
C PRO A 53 12.34 7.45 22.14
N GLU A 54 13.22 7.66 21.16
CA GLU A 54 12.87 8.27 19.86
C GLU A 54 11.99 7.34 19.02
N GLN A 55 12.28 6.04 19.04
CA GLN A 55 11.50 5.02 18.33
C GLN A 55 10.12 4.83 18.98
N LEU A 56 10.07 4.86 20.31
CA LEU A 56 8.82 4.76 21.06
C LEU A 56 7.93 5.98 20.82
N ALA A 57 8.50 7.19 20.86
CA ALA A 57 7.78 8.41 20.53
C ALA A 57 7.22 8.37 19.10
N ASN A 58 8.03 7.98 18.11
CA ASN A 58 7.52 7.87 16.73
C ASN A 58 6.42 6.80 16.58
N GLN A 59 6.51 5.69 17.31
CA GLN A 59 5.43 4.68 17.30
C GLN A 59 4.17 5.18 18.01
N ALA A 60 4.31 5.99 19.06
CA ALA A 60 3.21 6.65 19.74
C ALA A 60 2.49 7.65 18.82
N ASP A 61 3.26 8.52 18.14
CA ASP A 61 2.73 9.45 17.14
C ASP A 61 1.93 8.70 16.07
N LEU A 62 2.53 7.66 15.48
CA LEU A 62 1.91 6.88 14.41
C LEU A 62 0.60 6.22 14.87
N LEU A 63 0.62 5.52 16.01
CA LEU A 63 -0.56 4.78 16.47
C LEU A 63 -1.64 5.73 17.00
N GLY A 64 -1.24 6.84 17.63
CA GLY A 64 -2.11 7.92 18.05
C GLY A 64 -2.86 8.53 16.88
N ASP A 65 -2.14 8.97 15.84
CA ASP A 65 -2.74 9.55 14.63
C ASP A 65 -3.70 8.60 13.93
N LEU A 66 -3.33 7.32 13.78
CA LEU A 66 -4.19 6.30 13.18
C LEU A 66 -5.46 6.10 14.00
N ASN A 67 -5.34 6.06 15.33
CA ASN A 67 -6.49 5.90 16.22
C ASN A 67 -7.39 7.13 16.22
N HIS A 68 -6.81 8.34 16.16
CA HIS A 68 -7.55 9.59 16.03
C HIS A 68 -8.30 9.68 14.70
N GLY A 69 -7.64 9.35 13.57
CA GLY A 69 -8.30 9.30 12.27
C GLY A 69 -9.45 8.27 12.21
N TYR A 70 -9.26 7.11 12.83
CA TYR A 70 -10.33 6.11 13.01
C TYR A 70 -11.50 6.69 13.83
N ALA A 71 -11.21 7.31 14.97
CA ALA A 71 -12.22 7.89 15.84
C ALA A 71 -12.99 9.03 15.15
N HIS A 72 -12.30 9.89 14.41
CA HIS A 72 -12.90 10.96 13.62
C HIS A 72 -13.83 10.41 12.53
N ALA A 73 -13.40 9.37 11.79
CA ALA A 73 -14.23 8.76 10.75
C ALA A 73 -15.51 8.12 11.32
N VAL A 74 -15.42 7.42 12.46
CA VAL A 74 -16.60 6.86 13.12
C VAL A 74 -17.48 7.97 13.70
N GLY A 75 -16.87 8.97 14.34
CA GLY A 75 -17.53 10.10 14.98
C GLY A 75 -18.35 10.92 13.98
N ALA A 76 -17.74 11.33 12.88
CA ALA A 76 -18.41 12.08 11.82
C ALA A 76 -19.62 11.34 11.21
N ASN A 77 -19.56 10.00 11.15
CA ASN A 77 -20.66 9.18 10.61
C ASN A 77 -21.77 8.92 11.64
N ARG A 78 -21.42 8.60 12.89
CA ARG A 78 -22.40 8.20 13.92
C ARG A 78 -22.98 9.40 14.68
N PHE A 79 -22.25 10.50 14.76
CA PHE A 79 -22.64 11.70 15.50
C PHE A 79 -22.57 12.96 14.63
N PRO A 80 -23.26 13.01 13.47
CA PRO A 80 -23.14 14.11 12.51
C PRO A 80 -23.68 15.46 13.02
N LYS A 81 -24.34 15.48 14.19
CA LYS A 81 -24.83 16.70 14.85
C LYS A 81 -23.78 17.35 15.76
N LEU A 82 -22.72 16.62 16.11
CA LEU A 82 -21.61 17.15 16.88
C LEU A 82 -20.60 17.82 15.93
N GLU A 83 -19.83 18.76 16.47
CA GLU A 83 -18.60 19.20 15.82
C GLU A 83 -17.67 17.96 15.66
N LYS A 84 -16.92 17.89 14.56
CA LYS A 84 -16.21 16.67 14.15
C LYS A 84 -15.13 16.25 15.15
N GLN A 85 -14.39 17.20 15.71
CA GLN A 85 -13.39 16.92 16.74
C GLN A 85 -14.04 16.40 18.01
N VAL A 86 -15.13 17.03 18.44
CA VAL A 86 -15.91 16.57 19.61
C VAL A 86 -16.46 15.16 19.39
N ALA A 87 -16.91 14.84 18.18
CA ALA A 87 -17.36 13.50 17.82
C ALA A 87 -16.21 12.47 17.87
N ALA A 88 -15.01 12.86 17.44
CA ALA A 88 -13.82 12.00 17.49
C ALA A 88 -13.41 11.72 18.94
N GLU A 89 -13.35 12.73 19.80
CA GLU A 89 -13.05 12.61 21.22
C GLU A 89 -14.07 11.70 21.92
N HIS A 90 -15.36 11.86 21.61
CA HIS A 90 -16.39 10.98 22.14
C HIS A 90 -16.19 9.52 21.75
N ILE A 91 -15.79 9.24 20.51
CA ILE A 91 -15.46 7.87 20.08
C ILE A 91 -14.22 7.34 20.80
N ALA A 92 -13.19 8.16 21.00
CA ALA A 92 -11.98 7.76 21.72
C ALA A 92 -12.30 7.40 23.18
N GLU A 93 -13.15 8.17 23.86
CA GLU A 93 -13.64 7.85 25.21
C GLU A 93 -14.42 6.53 25.26
N LEU A 94 -15.30 6.30 24.26
CA LEU A 94 -16.03 5.04 24.16
C LEU A 94 -15.09 3.86 23.92
N ALA A 95 -14.05 4.02 23.10
CA ALA A 95 -13.07 2.98 22.82
C ALA A 95 -12.33 2.52 24.09
N CYS A 96 -12.07 3.41 25.05
CA CYS A 96 -11.48 3.05 26.34
C CYS A 96 -12.39 2.17 27.23
N ARG A 97 -13.70 2.14 26.96
CA ARG A 97 -14.71 1.41 27.74
C ARG A 97 -15.22 0.15 27.06
N GLY A 98 -15.00 0.02 25.75
CA GLY A 98 -15.47 -1.12 24.99
C GLY A 98 -14.81 -2.43 25.42
N PRO A 99 -15.25 -3.56 24.84
CA PRO A 99 -16.25 -3.66 23.78
C PRO A 99 -17.69 -3.55 24.27
N PHE A 100 -18.64 -3.21 23.38
CA PHE A 100 -20.04 -2.95 23.75
C PHE A 100 -20.97 -4.06 23.29
N SER A 101 -21.82 -4.58 24.19
CA SER A 101 -22.96 -5.41 23.78
C SER A 101 -23.90 -4.64 22.85
N ALA A 102 -24.75 -5.32 22.08
CA ALA A 102 -25.70 -4.65 21.19
C ALA A 102 -26.60 -3.64 21.93
N ARG A 103 -27.03 -3.94 23.15
CA ARG A 103 -27.83 -3.02 23.98
C ARG A 103 -27.05 -1.77 24.37
N GLU A 104 -25.81 -1.92 24.84
CA GLU A 104 -24.97 -0.77 25.22
C GLU A 104 -24.58 0.06 23.99
N ALA A 105 -24.30 -0.60 22.86
CA ALA A 105 -23.99 0.07 21.60
C ALA A 105 -25.18 0.90 21.07
N GLU A 106 -26.41 0.41 21.22
CA GLU A 106 -27.62 1.16 20.87
C GLU A 106 -27.81 2.36 21.81
N GLN A 107 -27.63 2.17 23.13
CA GLN A 107 -27.68 3.26 24.10
C GLN A 107 -26.60 4.32 23.88
N ALA A 108 -25.41 3.92 23.43
CA ALA A 108 -24.31 4.81 23.08
C ALA A 108 -24.43 5.41 21.67
N GLY A 109 -25.46 5.07 20.89
CA GLY A 109 -25.64 5.59 19.52
C GLY A 109 -24.70 4.99 18.46
N LEU A 110 -23.93 3.96 18.80
CA LEU A 110 -23.01 3.26 17.89
C LEU A 110 -23.75 2.39 16.85
N ILE A 111 -24.97 1.95 17.17
CA ILE A 111 -25.87 1.25 16.24
C ILE A 111 -27.28 1.84 16.32
N ASP A 112 -28.05 1.65 15.25
CA ASP A 112 -29.44 2.15 15.16
C ASP A 112 -30.48 1.20 15.75
N GLY A 113 -30.08 -0.04 16.07
CA GLY A 113 -30.95 -1.01 16.73
C GLY A 113 -30.59 -2.48 16.48
N THR A 114 -31.40 -3.36 17.06
CA THR A 114 -31.21 -4.82 17.01
C THR A 114 -32.28 -5.56 16.23
N ARG A 115 -31.88 -6.41 15.29
CA ARG A 115 -32.74 -7.23 14.41
C ARG A 115 -32.04 -8.50 13.95
N PHE A 116 -32.83 -9.56 13.70
CA PHE A 116 -32.34 -10.73 12.98
C PHE A 116 -32.24 -10.46 11.48
N LYS A 117 -31.32 -11.14 10.80
CA LYS A 117 -31.14 -11.01 9.33
C LYS A 117 -32.46 -11.24 8.57
N ARG A 118 -33.25 -12.23 8.98
CA ARG A 118 -34.55 -12.54 8.38
C ARG A 118 -35.51 -11.35 8.42
N GLU A 119 -35.55 -10.63 9.54
CA GLU A 119 -36.44 -9.48 9.74
C GLU A 119 -36.05 -8.32 8.81
N ILE A 120 -34.73 -8.04 8.72
CA ILE A 120 -34.20 -7.02 7.80
C ILE A 120 -34.55 -7.36 6.34
N VAL A 121 -34.38 -8.63 5.95
CA VAL A 121 -34.72 -9.09 4.59
C VAL A 121 -36.21 -8.95 4.33
N GLN A 122 -37.08 -9.30 5.29
CA GLN A 122 -38.54 -9.15 5.14
C GLN A 122 -38.98 -7.69 4.99
N GLU A 123 -38.31 -6.76 5.68
CA GLU A 123 -38.66 -5.32 5.65
C GLU A 123 -38.16 -4.61 4.37
N LEU A 124 -36.95 -4.94 3.91
CA LEU A 124 -36.34 -4.30 2.73
C LEU A 124 -36.92 -4.81 1.40
N MET A 125 -37.67 -5.91 1.40
CA MET A 125 -38.26 -6.46 0.17
C MET A 125 -39.70 -5.94 -0.03
N PRO A 126 -40.01 -5.33 -1.19
CA PRO A 126 -41.38 -4.96 -1.52
C PRO A 126 -42.25 -6.22 -1.61
N LYS A 127 -43.44 -6.19 -1.00
CA LYS A 127 -44.45 -7.25 -1.16
C LYS A 127 -44.91 -7.26 -2.62
N THR A 128 -44.47 -8.23 -3.41
CA THR A 128 -44.94 -8.41 -4.78
C THR A 128 -46.04 -9.45 -4.82
N SER A 129 -46.99 -9.33 -5.75
CA SER A 129 -48.15 -10.22 -5.89
C SER A 129 -47.80 -11.70 -6.14
N ASP A 130 -46.54 -11.99 -6.51
CA ASP A 130 -46.04 -13.34 -6.84
C ASP A 130 -45.26 -14.00 -5.67
N ASP A 131 -45.51 -13.56 -4.44
CA ASP A 131 -44.81 -14.04 -3.23
C ASP A 131 -45.10 -15.51 -2.86
N GLU A 132 -46.05 -16.19 -3.53
CA GLU A 132 -46.41 -17.58 -3.26
C GLU A 132 -45.43 -18.62 -3.85
N GLU A 133 -44.61 -18.28 -4.85
CA GLU A 133 -43.70 -19.25 -5.51
C GLU A 133 -42.19 -19.04 -5.27
N MET A 134 -41.77 -17.95 -4.61
CA MET A 134 -40.34 -17.62 -4.47
C MET A 134 -39.76 -18.00 -3.09
N THR A 135 -39.03 -19.12 -3.02
CA THR A 135 -38.23 -19.52 -1.86
C THR A 135 -37.05 -18.57 -1.58
N GLU A 136 -36.52 -18.57 -0.34
CA GLU A 136 -35.32 -17.82 0.06
C GLU A 136 -34.09 -18.13 -0.82
N SER A 137 -34.07 -19.32 -1.44
CA SER A 137 -33.01 -19.79 -2.36
C SER A 137 -33.13 -19.28 -3.81
N THR A 138 -34.30 -18.77 -4.24
CA THR A 138 -34.53 -18.29 -5.60
C THR A 138 -34.45 -16.76 -5.74
N LYS A 139 -34.34 -16.02 -4.63
CA LYS A 139 -34.27 -14.54 -4.59
C LYS A 139 -32.84 -14.05 -4.86
N ARG A 140 -32.56 -13.67 -6.13
CA ARG A 140 -31.22 -13.25 -6.59
C ARG A 140 -30.90 -11.80 -6.22
N TRP A 141 -30.21 -11.59 -5.09
CA TRP A 141 -29.51 -10.34 -4.82
C TRP A 141 -28.50 -10.08 -5.94
N LYS A 142 -28.54 -8.88 -6.52
CA LYS A 142 -27.53 -8.47 -7.49
C LYS A 142 -26.28 -8.04 -6.74
N THR A 143 -25.16 -8.66 -7.04
CA THR A 143 -23.88 -8.27 -6.47
C THR A 143 -23.39 -6.96 -7.12
N LEU A 144 -22.50 -6.24 -6.45
CA LEU A 144 -21.81 -5.10 -7.05
C LEU A 144 -21.13 -5.48 -8.38
N ALA A 145 -20.59 -6.70 -8.47
CA ALA A 145 -20.02 -7.23 -9.71
C ALA A 145 -21.06 -7.32 -10.85
N HIS A 146 -22.30 -7.72 -10.55
CA HIS A 146 -23.36 -7.74 -11.56
C HIS A 146 -23.68 -6.33 -12.07
N TYR A 147 -23.78 -5.35 -11.17
CA TYR A 147 -24.00 -3.96 -11.55
C TYR A 147 -22.83 -3.39 -12.37
N ALA A 148 -21.59 -3.66 -11.95
CA ALA A 148 -20.40 -3.23 -12.67
C ALA A 148 -20.37 -3.80 -14.11
N GLN A 149 -20.72 -5.08 -14.28
CA GLN A 149 -20.79 -5.71 -15.61
C GLN A 149 -21.86 -5.10 -16.50
N LEU A 150 -23.04 -4.78 -15.96
CA LEU A 150 -24.12 -4.13 -16.70
C LEU A 150 -23.75 -2.70 -17.08
N SER A 151 -23.17 -1.95 -16.15
CA SER A 151 -22.65 -0.60 -16.39
C SER A 151 -21.61 -0.61 -17.50
N GLU A 152 -20.58 -1.46 -17.41
CA GLU A 152 -19.51 -1.58 -18.41
C GLU A 152 -20.07 -1.93 -19.80
N ARG A 153 -20.99 -2.91 -19.89
CA ARG A 153 -21.63 -3.27 -21.17
C ARG A 153 -22.43 -2.13 -21.79
N THR A 154 -23.01 -1.28 -20.97
CA THR A 154 -23.79 -0.11 -21.42
C THR A 154 -22.82 0.97 -21.91
N LEU A 155 -21.82 1.31 -21.10
CA LEU A 155 -20.79 2.30 -21.45
C LEU A 155 -20.01 1.92 -22.70
N GLN A 156 -19.68 0.64 -22.91
CA GLN A 156 -19.02 0.16 -24.13
C GLN A 156 -19.85 0.35 -25.41
N LYS A 157 -21.19 0.35 -25.31
CA LYS A 157 -22.07 0.56 -26.45
C LYS A 157 -22.33 2.04 -26.74
N THR A 158 -22.24 2.89 -25.72
CA THR A 158 -22.65 4.30 -25.80
C THR A 158 -21.47 5.24 -26.01
N LEU A 159 -20.28 4.92 -25.48
CA LEU A 159 -19.11 5.81 -25.54
C LEU A 159 -18.27 5.57 -26.80
N SER A 160 -17.86 6.67 -27.43
CA SER A 160 -16.86 6.67 -28.49
C SER A 160 -15.43 6.53 -27.94
N LYS A 161 -14.45 6.23 -28.80
CA LYS A 161 -13.03 6.12 -28.40
C LYS A 161 -12.49 7.41 -27.80
N ASP A 162 -12.88 8.57 -28.34
CA ASP A 162 -12.39 9.88 -27.87
C ASP A 162 -12.86 10.19 -26.44
N GLN A 163 -14.02 9.65 -26.06
CA GLN A 163 -14.62 9.81 -24.73
C GLN A 163 -14.00 8.91 -23.67
N VAL A 164 -13.09 8.01 -24.03
CA VAL A 164 -12.46 7.07 -23.09
C VAL A 164 -10.99 7.44 -22.91
N VAL A 165 -10.56 7.56 -21.66
CA VAL A 165 -9.14 7.68 -21.27
C VAL A 165 -8.75 6.42 -20.52
N LYS A 166 -7.71 5.71 -20.97
CA LYS A 166 -7.19 4.55 -20.27
C LYS A 166 -5.93 4.89 -19.49
N VAL A 167 -5.92 4.51 -18.22
CA VAL A 167 -4.77 4.62 -17.32
C VAL A 167 -4.35 3.23 -16.88
N GLY A 168 -3.07 2.90 -17.06
CA GLY A 168 -2.51 1.63 -16.63
C GLY A 168 -2.29 1.60 -15.13
N VAL A 169 -2.63 0.51 -14.44
CA VAL A 169 -2.40 0.35 -13.00
C VAL A 169 -1.41 -0.79 -12.78
N VAL A 170 -0.22 -0.45 -12.30
CA VAL A 170 0.83 -1.42 -11.94
C VAL A 170 0.83 -1.58 -10.42
N TYR A 171 0.81 -2.81 -9.93
CA TYR A 171 0.75 -3.11 -8.51
C TYR A 171 2.11 -3.49 -7.94
N LEU A 172 2.47 -2.90 -6.79
CA LEU A 172 3.60 -3.29 -5.95
C LEU A 172 3.07 -3.61 -4.55
N LEU A 173 2.88 -4.90 -4.26
CA LEU A 173 2.18 -5.38 -3.06
C LEU A 173 3.09 -6.27 -2.20
N GLY A 174 3.05 -6.07 -0.89
CA GLY A 174 3.82 -6.86 0.07
C GLY A 174 5.31 -6.52 0.11
N GLY A 175 6.12 -7.40 0.70
CA GLY A 175 7.55 -7.18 0.83
C GLY A 175 8.26 -7.17 -0.52
N ILE A 176 9.10 -6.16 -0.74
CA ILE A 176 9.93 -6.06 -1.95
C ILE A 176 11.07 -7.07 -1.82
N SER A 177 11.11 -8.07 -2.69
CA SER A 177 12.17 -9.07 -2.71
C SER A 177 12.44 -9.56 -4.13
N GLN A 178 13.59 -10.19 -4.32
CA GLN A 178 13.98 -10.81 -5.59
C GLN A 178 13.21 -12.11 -5.91
N MET A 179 12.28 -12.52 -5.04
CA MET A 179 11.47 -13.72 -5.27
C MET A 179 10.46 -13.48 -6.39
N SER A 180 10.36 -14.44 -7.32
CA SER A 180 9.34 -14.39 -8.37
C SER A 180 7.94 -14.67 -7.80
N GLY A 181 6.92 -14.08 -8.42
CA GLY A 181 5.53 -14.24 -8.01
C GLY A 181 4.62 -13.19 -8.63
N PRO A 182 3.29 -13.32 -8.48
CA PRO A 182 2.33 -12.39 -9.08
C PRO A 182 2.46 -10.95 -8.58
N ASN A 183 3.02 -10.75 -7.38
CA ASN A 183 3.28 -9.42 -6.78
C ASN A 183 4.78 -9.14 -6.64
N SER A 184 5.62 -9.84 -7.42
CA SER A 184 7.08 -9.68 -7.35
C SER A 184 7.57 -8.43 -8.07
N VAL A 185 8.84 -8.09 -7.81
CA VAL A 185 9.60 -7.10 -8.58
C VAL A 185 9.51 -7.38 -10.08
N SER A 186 9.68 -8.65 -10.50
CA SER A 186 9.57 -9.02 -11.92
C SER A 186 8.19 -8.76 -12.51
N ALA A 187 7.10 -8.98 -11.75
CA ALA A 187 5.75 -8.69 -12.21
C ALA A 187 5.51 -7.17 -12.34
N ALA A 188 5.99 -6.37 -11.40
CA ALA A 188 5.91 -4.90 -11.49
C ALA A 188 6.73 -4.36 -12.68
N LEU A 189 7.94 -4.86 -12.90
CA LEU A 189 8.78 -4.51 -14.06
C LEU A 189 8.09 -4.89 -15.38
N GLN A 190 7.50 -6.09 -15.46
CA GLN A 190 6.73 -6.50 -16.63
C GLN A 190 5.52 -5.58 -16.82
N GLY A 191 4.80 -5.26 -15.76
CA GLY A 191 3.64 -4.37 -15.82
C GLY A 191 3.99 -2.97 -16.33
N LEU A 192 5.09 -2.38 -15.83
CA LEU A 192 5.62 -1.11 -16.33
C LEU A 192 5.95 -1.19 -17.82
N LYS A 193 6.65 -2.26 -18.24
CA LYS A 193 7.02 -2.48 -19.65
C LYS A 193 5.80 -2.62 -20.56
N GLU A 194 4.80 -3.40 -20.16
CA GLU A 194 3.57 -3.60 -20.93
C GLU A 194 2.75 -2.30 -21.03
N ALA A 195 2.58 -1.58 -19.92
CA ALA A 195 1.88 -0.30 -19.91
C ALA A 195 2.61 0.78 -20.73
N ALA A 196 3.93 0.77 -20.73
CA ALA A 196 4.76 1.66 -21.54
C ALA A 196 4.59 1.39 -23.04
N ALA A 197 4.55 0.11 -23.44
CA ALA A 197 4.42 -0.31 -24.83
C ALA A 197 3.00 -0.14 -25.42
N ASP A 198 1.95 -0.10 -24.59
CA ASP A 198 0.57 0.03 -25.05
C ASP A 198 0.22 1.49 -25.44
N PRO A 199 -0.07 1.81 -26.72
CA PRO A 199 -0.39 3.16 -27.17
C PRO A 199 -1.75 3.68 -26.68
N ASP A 200 -2.66 2.79 -26.25
CA ASP A 200 -3.95 3.18 -25.67
C ASP A 200 -3.80 3.68 -24.23
N ILE A 201 -2.73 3.27 -23.54
CA ILE A 201 -2.43 3.70 -22.18
C ILE A 201 -1.69 5.03 -22.23
N LYS A 202 -2.29 6.07 -21.64
CA LYS A 202 -1.73 7.44 -21.70
C LYS A 202 -0.95 7.84 -20.45
N ALA A 203 -1.33 7.28 -19.31
CA ALA A 203 -0.60 7.44 -18.06
C ALA A 203 -0.62 6.13 -17.26
N VAL A 204 0.24 6.05 -16.26
CA VAL A 204 0.34 4.91 -15.35
C VAL A 204 0.14 5.37 -13.90
N VAL A 205 -0.59 4.58 -13.13
CA VAL A 205 -0.62 4.67 -11.68
C VAL A 205 0.12 3.48 -11.09
N LEU A 206 1.14 3.76 -10.30
CA LEU A 206 1.85 2.75 -9.51
C LEU A 206 1.14 2.59 -8.16
N ARG A 207 0.32 1.55 -8.02
CA ARG A 207 -0.42 1.23 -6.80
C ARG A 207 0.49 0.47 -5.84
N ILE A 208 0.88 1.11 -4.74
CA ILE A 208 1.85 0.58 -3.77
C ILE A 208 1.15 0.24 -2.47
N ASP A 209 1.29 -1.01 -2.01
CA ASP A 209 0.94 -1.43 -0.65
C ASP A 209 2.06 -2.30 -0.07
N SER A 210 3.12 -1.65 0.43
CA SER A 210 4.38 -2.28 0.80
C SER A 210 5.12 -1.53 1.91
N GLY A 211 5.62 -2.27 2.91
CA GLY A 211 6.54 -1.76 3.93
C GLY A 211 7.99 -1.60 3.45
N GLY A 212 8.28 -1.89 2.18
CA GLY A 212 9.62 -1.91 1.59
C GLY A 212 10.22 -3.31 1.54
N GLY A 213 11.56 -3.39 1.53
CA GLY A 213 12.29 -4.65 1.46
C GLY A 213 13.70 -4.48 0.92
N ASP A 214 14.09 -5.40 0.03
CA ASP A 214 15.42 -5.48 -0.58
C ASP A 214 15.80 -4.20 -1.33
N VAL A 215 16.98 -3.66 -1.00
CA VAL A 215 17.47 -2.38 -1.54
C VAL A 215 17.68 -2.47 -3.05
N VAL A 216 18.31 -3.54 -3.53
CA VAL A 216 18.64 -3.70 -4.95
C VAL A 216 17.37 -3.85 -5.79
N ALA A 217 16.38 -4.57 -5.29
CA ALA A 217 15.06 -4.67 -5.90
C ALA A 217 14.35 -3.31 -5.98
N SER A 218 14.38 -2.54 -4.89
CA SER A 218 13.84 -1.19 -4.85
C SER A 218 14.54 -0.26 -5.84
N GLU A 219 15.87 -0.33 -5.93
CA GLU A 219 16.64 0.45 -6.90
C GLU A 219 16.31 0.07 -8.35
N THR A 220 16.17 -1.23 -8.63
CA THR A 220 15.79 -1.73 -9.95
C THR A 220 14.41 -1.21 -10.37
N LEU A 221 13.44 -1.17 -9.45
CA LEU A 221 12.11 -0.62 -9.70
C LEU A 221 12.13 0.90 -9.85
N TRP A 222 12.90 1.61 -9.02
CA TRP A 222 13.08 3.06 -9.12
C TRP A 222 13.62 3.46 -10.49
N ASP A 223 14.67 2.77 -10.96
CA ASP A 223 15.26 3.01 -12.28
C ASP A 223 14.25 2.72 -13.41
N ALA A 224 13.46 1.65 -13.29
CA ALA A 224 12.43 1.33 -14.28
C ALA A 224 11.32 2.39 -14.36
N VAL A 225 10.86 2.91 -13.22
CA VAL A 225 9.90 4.02 -13.15
C VAL A 225 10.48 5.28 -13.79
N ARG A 226 11.72 5.63 -13.43
CA ARG A 226 12.44 6.80 -13.97
C ARG A 226 12.61 6.71 -15.49
N ARG A 227 13.12 5.57 -16.00
CA ARG A 227 13.30 5.34 -17.44
C ARG A 227 11.99 5.38 -18.18
N MET A 228 10.93 4.77 -17.66
CA MET A 228 9.62 4.81 -18.31
C MET A 228 9.15 6.26 -18.52
N ARG A 229 9.23 7.12 -17.49
CA ARG A 229 8.88 8.54 -17.61
C ARG A 229 9.71 9.24 -18.68
N GLN A 230 11.03 9.01 -18.66
CA GLN A 230 11.97 9.70 -19.55
C GLN A 230 11.87 9.26 -21.01
N GLU A 231 11.75 7.95 -21.25
CA GLU A 231 11.77 7.34 -22.58
C GLU A 231 10.39 7.38 -23.26
N HIS A 232 9.31 7.16 -22.50
CA HIS A 232 7.96 7.06 -23.08
C HIS A 232 7.10 8.32 -22.90
N LYS A 233 7.56 9.31 -22.12
CA LYS A 233 6.84 10.57 -21.83
C LYS A 233 5.41 10.36 -21.30
N LYS A 234 5.15 9.20 -20.68
CA LYS A 234 3.88 8.88 -20.02
C LYS A 234 3.99 9.26 -18.54
N PRO A 235 3.06 10.05 -17.99
CA PRO A 235 3.04 10.34 -16.56
C PRO A 235 2.91 9.06 -15.73
N ILE A 236 3.65 8.98 -14.62
CA ILE A 236 3.52 7.93 -13.62
C ILE A 236 3.18 8.55 -12.27
N VAL A 237 2.02 8.24 -11.71
CA VAL A 237 1.60 8.72 -10.39
C VAL A 237 1.61 7.55 -9.40
N ALA A 238 2.30 7.69 -8.27
CA ALA A 238 2.24 6.71 -7.20
C ALA A 238 0.95 6.91 -6.38
N SER A 239 0.25 5.82 -6.09
CA SER A 239 -0.91 5.79 -5.20
C SER A 239 -0.64 4.83 -4.06
N PHE A 240 -0.53 5.35 -2.85
CA PHE A 240 -0.25 4.54 -1.67
C PHE A 240 -1.54 3.90 -1.13
N GLY A 241 -1.43 2.64 -0.74
CA GLY A 241 -2.45 1.87 -0.06
C GLY A 241 -2.34 2.01 1.45
N ASN A 242 -2.36 0.88 2.15
CA ASN A 242 -2.23 0.89 3.60
C ASN A 242 -0.81 1.28 4.02
N ALA A 243 0.21 0.82 3.29
CA ALA A 243 1.60 1.20 3.54
C ALA A 243 2.37 1.50 2.25
N ALA A 244 3.31 2.44 2.33
CA ALA A 244 4.32 2.70 1.31
C ALA A 244 5.55 3.32 1.97
N ALA A 245 6.37 2.49 2.60
CA ALA A 245 7.49 2.91 3.44
C ALA A 245 8.81 2.28 2.99
N SER A 246 9.94 2.85 3.42
CA SER A 246 11.29 2.33 3.19
C SER A 246 11.55 2.12 1.68
N GLY A 247 11.96 0.93 1.26
CA GLY A 247 12.16 0.59 -0.16
C GLY A 247 10.95 0.83 -1.08
N ALA A 248 9.72 0.90 -0.57
CA ALA A 248 8.56 1.26 -1.37
C ALA A 248 8.48 2.77 -1.64
N TYR A 249 8.82 3.59 -0.63
CA TYR A 249 8.96 5.04 -0.78
C TYR A 249 10.15 5.38 -1.68
N TYR A 250 11.23 4.60 -1.60
CA TYR A 250 12.35 4.65 -2.53
C TYR A 250 11.85 4.58 -3.98
N VAL A 251 11.06 3.57 -4.35
CA VAL A 251 10.49 3.45 -5.70
C VAL A 251 9.58 4.61 -6.05
N ALA A 252 8.69 5.00 -5.13
CA ALA A 252 7.73 6.08 -5.33
C ALA A 252 8.38 7.45 -5.61
N SER A 253 9.58 7.68 -5.08
CA SER A 253 10.32 8.93 -5.32
C SER A 253 10.62 9.19 -6.80
N ALA A 254 10.65 8.16 -7.65
CA ALA A 254 10.81 8.32 -9.10
C ALA A 254 9.54 8.76 -9.84
N ALA A 255 8.36 8.77 -9.19
CA ALA A 255 7.09 9.10 -9.83
C ALA A 255 6.92 10.61 -10.09
N ASP A 256 6.03 10.97 -11.03
CA ASP A 256 5.63 12.35 -11.30
C ASP A 256 4.86 12.96 -10.14
N ALA A 257 4.13 12.18 -9.35
CA ALA A 257 3.48 12.60 -8.10
C ALA A 257 3.17 11.42 -7.18
N ILE A 258 2.97 11.69 -5.90
CA ILE A 258 2.68 10.72 -4.85
C ILE A 258 1.39 11.12 -4.14
N PHE A 259 0.41 10.21 -4.16
CA PHE A 259 -0.85 10.32 -3.44
C PHE A 259 -0.90 9.28 -2.32
N ALA A 260 -1.43 9.67 -1.15
CA ALA A 260 -1.63 8.76 -0.03
C ALA A 260 -2.97 9.03 0.66
N ASN A 261 -3.56 8.02 1.30
CA ASN A 261 -4.68 8.27 2.20
C ASN A 261 -4.16 8.88 3.51
N GLU A 262 -5.03 9.56 4.26
CA GLU A 262 -4.69 10.13 5.57
C GLU A 262 -4.07 9.09 6.52
N SER A 263 -4.63 7.88 6.54
CA SER A 263 -4.16 6.76 7.37
C SER A 263 -3.09 5.88 6.73
N THR A 264 -2.53 6.25 5.56
CA THR A 264 -1.42 5.50 4.96
C THR A 264 -0.18 5.57 5.84
N ILE A 265 0.52 4.46 6.05
CA ILE A 265 1.81 4.44 6.73
C ILE A 265 2.93 4.64 5.69
N THR A 266 3.71 5.72 5.79
CA THR A 266 4.74 6.06 4.80
C THR A 266 6.05 6.60 5.43
N GLY A 267 6.97 7.08 4.58
CA GLY A 267 8.33 7.46 4.93
C GLY A 267 9.20 6.26 5.23
N SER A 268 9.68 6.13 6.47
CA SER A 268 10.74 5.20 6.87
C SER A 268 11.99 5.29 5.98
N ILE A 269 12.35 6.52 5.61
CA ILE A 269 13.53 6.82 4.78
C ILE A 269 14.78 6.59 5.63
N GLY A 270 15.29 5.37 5.57
CA GLY A 270 16.41 4.89 6.38
C GLY A 270 16.75 3.46 5.98
N VAL A 271 17.98 3.05 6.27
CA VAL A 271 18.52 1.74 5.89
C VAL A 271 18.87 0.98 7.15
N ALA A 272 18.58 -0.31 7.16
CA ALA A 272 19.00 -1.21 8.21
C ALA A 272 19.39 -2.56 7.63
N ALA A 273 20.33 -3.23 8.30
CA ALA A 273 20.77 -4.57 7.99
C ALA A 273 20.84 -5.41 9.25
N LEU A 274 20.47 -6.68 9.13
CA LEU A 274 20.47 -7.65 10.21
C LEU A 274 21.19 -8.91 9.74
N ARG A 275 22.22 -9.32 10.48
CA ARG A 275 23.06 -10.49 10.17
C ARG A 275 23.07 -11.44 11.37
N PRO A 276 22.25 -12.51 11.36
CA PRO A 276 22.35 -13.57 12.35
C PRO A 276 23.63 -14.39 12.11
N THR A 277 24.31 -14.74 13.18
CA THR A 277 25.48 -15.63 13.19
C THR A 277 25.21 -16.77 14.15
N VAL A 278 25.19 -18.00 13.63
CA VAL A 278 25.12 -19.21 14.45
C VAL A 278 26.47 -19.39 15.14
N THR A 279 26.43 -19.61 16.47
CA THR A 279 27.62 -19.84 17.28
C THR A 279 27.79 -21.32 17.63
N GLN A 280 28.97 -21.66 18.14
CA GLN A 280 29.28 -23.00 18.66
C GLN A 280 28.24 -23.46 19.69
N THR A 281 27.70 -22.54 20.51
CA THR A 281 26.66 -22.84 21.50
C THR A 281 25.43 -23.53 20.91
N LEU A 282 24.96 -23.09 19.72
CA LEU A 282 23.82 -23.74 19.06
C LEU A 282 24.21 -25.12 18.53
N LEU A 283 25.39 -25.22 17.91
CA LEU A 283 25.88 -26.47 17.32
C LEU A 283 26.10 -27.54 18.39
N ASP A 284 26.67 -27.19 19.54
CA ASP A 284 26.88 -28.11 20.66
C ASP A 284 25.56 -28.66 21.19
N ARG A 285 24.54 -27.81 21.30
CA ARG A 285 23.19 -28.23 21.74
C ARG A 285 22.53 -29.19 20.76
N LEU A 286 22.76 -28.97 19.47
CA LEU A 286 22.28 -29.86 18.40
C LEU A 286 23.17 -31.08 18.21
N GLN A 287 24.27 -31.20 18.97
CA GLN A 287 25.29 -32.24 18.82
C GLN A 287 25.84 -32.32 17.38
N MET A 288 26.00 -31.16 16.75
CA MET A 288 26.48 -31.02 15.39
C MET A 288 27.90 -30.47 15.35
N HIS A 289 28.71 -30.99 14.43
CA HIS A 289 30.00 -30.42 14.07
C HIS A 289 29.98 -29.98 12.60
N ILE A 290 30.45 -28.77 12.33
CA ILE A 290 30.54 -28.23 10.97
C ILE A 290 31.97 -27.79 10.73
N GLN A 291 32.62 -28.37 9.73
CA GLN A 291 33.90 -27.90 9.22
C GLN A 291 33.65 -26.97 8.03
N THR A 292 34.09 -25.72 8.13
CA THR A 292 34.01 -24.76 7.02
C THR A 292 35.40 -24.56 6.42
N ILE A 293 35.51 -24.64 5.10
CA ILE A 293 36.75 -24.42 4.36
C ILE A 293 36.57 -23.15 3.53
N PHE A 294 37.46 -22.17 3.71
CA PHE A 294 37.40 -20.90 3.01
C PHE A 294 38.63 -20.73 2.11
N THR A 295 38.40 -20.20 0.91
CA THR A 295 39.46 -19.72 0.00
C THR A 295 39.55 -18.19 -0.03
N GLY A 296 38.65 -17.49 0.68
CA GLY A 296 38.52 -16.03 0.66
C GLY A 296 37.78 -15.49 1.89
N SER A 297 37.12 -14.35 1.73
CA SER A 297 36.44 -13.64 2.83
C SER A 297 35.38 -14.50 3.54
N THR A 298 35.33 -14.39 4.87
CA THR A 298 34.34 -15.05 5.72
C THR A 298 33.10 -14.19 6.00
N ALA A 299 33.07 -12.94 5.49
CA ALA A 299 32.05 -11.94 5.83
C ALA A 299 30.61 -12.36 5.46
N HIS A 300 30.41 -13.24 4.49
CA HIS A 300 29.09 -13.77 4.13
C HIS A 300 28.73 -15.10 4.80
N SER A 301 29.61 -15.67 5.64
CA SER A 301 29.31 -16.91 6.35
C SER A 301 28.42 -16.66 7.56
N SER A 302 27.26 -17.31 7.61
CA SER A 302 26.36 -17.31 8.77
C SER A 302 26.91 -18.05 9.99
N LEU A 303 28.09 -18.69 9.88
CA LEU A 303 28.77 -19.42 10.95
C LEU A 303 29.97 -18.64 11.53
N GLN A 304 30.29 -17.46 10.97
CA GLN A 304 31.45 -16.67 11.36
C GLN A 304 31.01 -15.30 11.88
N VAL A 305 31.48 -14.98 13.08
CA VAL A 305 31.31 -13.63 13.65
C VAL A 305 32.19 -12.67 12.87
N LEU A 306 31.66 -11.49 12.54
CA LEU A 306 32.45 -10.48 11.83
C LEU A 306 33.60 -9.97 12.71
N ASP A 307 34.79 -9.89 12.13
CA ASP A 307 35.88 -9.10 12.71
C ASP A 307 35.64 -7.59 12.51
N GLU A 308 36.43 -6.74 13.18
CA GLU A 308 36.25 -5.28 13.11
C GLU A 308 36.42 -4.71 11.70
N ALA A 309 37.32 -5.26 10.89
CA ALA A 309 37.51 -4.80 9.51
C ALA A 309 36.32 -5.16 8.62
N GLN A 310 35.68 -6.31 8.87
CA GLN A 310 34.46 -6.72 8.17
C GLN A 310 33.25 -5.91 8.64
N LYS A 311 33.11 -5.62 9.93
CA LYS A 311 32.07 -4.72 10.46
C LYS A 311 32.19 -3.33 9.84
N GLN A 312 33.39 -2.75 9.81
CA GLN A 312 33.62 -1.44 9.19
C GLN A 312 33.29 -1.41 7.70
N ARG A 313 33.60 -2.50 6.96
CA ARG A 313 33.18 -2.62 5.55
C ARG A 313 31.67 -2.67 5.40
N MET A 314 30.98 -3.43 6.27
CA MET A 314 29.52 -3.52 6.25
C MET A 314 28.89 -2.17 6.59
N ALA A 315 29.37 -1.50 7.64
CA ALA A 315 28.92 -0.17 8.02
C ALA A 315 29.06 0.85 6.88
N ARG A 316 30.22 0.88 6.20
CA ARG A 316 30.43 1.75 5.03
C ARG A 316 29.45 1.46 3.90
N HIS A 317 29.19 0.19 3.61
CA HIS A 317 28.21 -0.18 2.59
C HIS A 317 26.79 0.29 2.94
N ILE A 318 26.41 0.23 4.22
CA ILE A 318 25.13 0.78 4.70
C ILE A 318 25.12 2.31 4.63
N ASP A 319 26.24 2.99 4.91
CA ASP A 319 26.37 4.45 4.75
C ASP A 319 26.18 4.87 3.29
N GLU A 320 26.83 4.17 2.36
CA GLU A 320 26.71 4.39 0.91
C GLU A 320 25.27 4.18 0.44
N THR A 321 24.62 3.11 0.92
CA THR A 321 23.21 2.82 0.61
C THR A 321 22.26 3.89 1.14
N TYR A 322 22.52 4.38 2.35
CA TYR A 322 21.70 5.44 2.95
C TYR A 322 21.87 6.76 2.20
N ALA A 323 23.11 7.13 1.87
CA ALA A 323 23.40 8.32 1.08
C ALA A 323 22.74 8.28 -0.31
N ASP A 324 22.77 7.11 -0.96
CA ASP A 324 22.09 6.89 -2.24
C ASP A 324 20.55 7.05 -2.12
N PHE A 325 19.94 6.47 -1.08
CA PHE A 325 18.50 6.64 -0.84
C PHE A 325 18.14 8.12 -0.65
N LEU A 326 18.89 8.85 0.19
CA LEU A 326 18.68 10.28 0.37
C LEU A 326 18.84 11.05 -0.95
N GLY A 327 19.86 10.71 -1.74
CA GLY A 327 20.11 11.32 -3.05
C GLY A 327 18.94 11.16 -4.02
N LYS A 328 18.35 9.97 -4.08
CA LYS A 328 17.21 9.68 -4.96
C LYS A 328 15.90 10.32 -4.49
N VAL A 329 15.64 10.37 -3.17
CA VAL A 329 14.50 11.11 -2.63
C VAL A 329 14.66 12.60 -2.93
N ARG A 330 15.85 13.15 -2.72
CA ARG A 330 16.16 14.55 -3.05
C ARG A 330 15.93 14.85 -4.54
N GLU A 331 16.48 14.03 -5.44
CA GLU A 331 16.29 14.19 -6.89
C GLU A 331 14.79 14.13 -7.27
N GLY A 332 14.08 13.12 -6.76
CA GLY A 332 12.69 12.86 -7.12
C GLY A 332 11.70 13.90 -6.58
N ARG A 333 11.99 14.47 -5.40
CA ARG A 333 11.08 15.36 -4.67
C ARG A 333 11.50 16.83 -4.68
N GLY A 334 12.73 17.14 -5.06
CA GLY A 334 13.27 18.51 -5.01
C GLY A 334 13.38 19.07 -3.60
N ILE A 335 13.54 18.21 -2.59
CA ILE A 335 13.65 18.60 -1.16
C ILE A 335 15.09 19.04 -0.86
N SER A 336 15.29 20.12 -0.12
CA SER A 336 16.64 20.52 0.33
C SER A 336 17.27 19.52 1.31
N ASP A 337 18.60 19.46 1.40
CA ASP A 337 19.29 18.56 2.34
C ASP A 337 18.89 18.81 3.81
N ALA A 338 18.61 20.07 4.17
CA ALA A 338 18.18 20.44 5.51
C ALA A 338 16.76 19.93 5.83
N ALA A 339 15.80 20.14 4.92
CA ALA A 339 14.45 19.58 5.03
C ALA A 339 14.46 18.04 5.04
N LEU A 340 15.26 17.43 4.16
CA LEU A 340 15.32 15.97 4.07
C LEU A 340 15.86 15.32 5.35
N ARG A 341 16.82 15.93 6.03
CA ARG A 341 17.31 15.44 7.33
C ARG A 341 16.23 15.41 8.40
N GLN A 342 15.31 16.37 8.39
CA GLN A 342 14.17 16.39 9.30
C GLN A 342 13.13 15.32 8.96
N LEU A 343 12.87 15.09 7.67
CA LEU A 343 11.84 14.16 7.21
C LEU A 343 12.28 12.70 7.17
N ALA A 344 13.59 12.45 7.08
CA ALA A 344 14.16 11.11 6.94
C ALA A 344 14.42 10.45 8.31
N GLY A 345 15.63 9.96 8.53
CA GLY A 345 16.01 9.37 9.80
C GLY A 345 15.36 8.01 10.14
N GLY A 346 14.69 7.38 9.18
CA GLY A 346 13.89 6.17 9.39
C GLY A 346 12.50 6.42 9.99
N ARG A 347 12.09 7.69 10.18
CA ARG A 347 10.81 8.07 10.79
C ARG A 347 9.64 7.59 9.95
N VAL A 348 8.64 7.01 10.59
CA VAL A 348 7.39 6.58 9.96
C VAL A 348 6.34 7.66 10.17
N TRP A 349 5.54 7.91 9.14
CA TRP A 349 4.53 8.97 9.11
C TRP A 349 3.17 8.39 8.73
N THR A 350 2.09 8.99 9.23
CA THR A 350 0.79 8.87 8.57
C THR A 350 0.79 9.69 7.28
N GLY A 351 -0.07 9.38 6.32
CA GLY A 351 -0.18 10.15 5.07
C GLY A 351 -0.62 11.58 5.36
N LEU A 352 -1.46 11.76 6.38
CA LEU A 352 -1.83 13.08 6.90
C LEU A 352 -0.62 13.85 7.43
N ALA A 353 0.14 13.28 8.37
CA ALA A 353 1.34 13.94 8.91
C ALA A 353 2.39 14.24 7.84
N ALA A 354 2.62 13.28 6.93
CA ALA A 354 3.52 13.43 5.79
C ALA A 354 3.13 14.60 4.86
N TRP A 355 1.85 14.96 4.83
CA TRP A 355 1.35 16.06 4.01
C TRP A 355 1.31 17.39 4.75
N THR A 356 0.87 17.41 6.01
CA THR A 356 0.70 18.65 6.79
C THR A 356 2.02 19.22 7.30
N GLU A 357 3.00 18.38 7.62
CA GLU A 357 4.28 18.83 8.18
C GLU A 357 5.29 19.33 7.11
N CYS A 358 4.94 19.24 5.82
CA CYS A 358 5.75 19.73 4.70
C CYS A 358 5.14 21.00 4.09
N ASP A 359 5.28 22.17 4.71
CA ASP A 359 4.97 23.56 4.23
C ASP A 359 3.77 23.77 3.25
N GLY A 360 2.78 22.87 3.28
CA GLY A 360 1.53 22.96 2.53
C GLY A 360 1.50 22.27 1.14
N PRO A 361 0.30 22.17 0.56
CA PRO A 361 0.00 21.30 -0.57
C PRO A 361 0.61 21.73 -1.91
N ASN A 362 0.95 20.75 -2.75
CA ASN A 362 1.45 20.98 -4.10
C ASN A 362 0.45 21.83 -4.92
N ALA A 363 0.87 23.05 -5.28
CA ALA A 363 0.03 24.03 -5.97
C ALA A 363 -0.51 23.53 -7.33
N GLN A 364 0.30 22.76 -8.07
CA GLN A 364 -0.11 22.19 -9.35
C GLN A 364 -1.20 21.11 -9.14
N VAL A 365 -1.06 20.25 -8.14
CA VAL A 365 -2.08 19.24 -7.81
C VAL A 365 -3.38 19.92 -7.40
N ASN A 366 -3.31 20.94 -6.55
CA ASN A 366 -4.48 21.70 -6.15
C ASN A 366 -5.16 22.37 -7.35
N LYS A 367 -4.40 22.99 -8.26
CA LYS A 367 -4.95 23.61 -9.47
C LYS A 367 -5.69 22.58 -10.34
N LEU A 368 -5.06 21.43 -10.61
CA LEU A 368 -5.61 20.41 -11.52
C LEU A 368 -6.77 19.61 -10.91
N LEU A 369 -6.80 19.44 -9.58
CA LEU A 369 -7.85 18.70 -8.89
C LEU A 369 -8.92 19.58 -8.22
N ALA A 370 -8.78 20.91 -8.21
CA ALA A 370 -9.77 21.83 -7.64
C ALA A 370 -11.22 21.54 -8.06
N PRO A 371 -11.51 21.19 -9.34
CA PRO A 371 -12.89 20.88 -9.76
C PRO A 371 -13.47 19.60 -9.15
N PHE A 372 -12.62 18.71 -8.64
CA PHE A 372 -12.99 17.37 -8.18
C PHE A 372 -12.91 17.21 -6.65
N LYS A 373 -12.21 18.11 -5.94
CA LYS A 373 -12.11 18.08 -4.49
C LYS A 373 -13.45 18.48 -3.86
N ALA A 374 -14.20 17.50 -3.36
CA ALA A 374 -15.26 17.74 -2.41
C ALA A 374 -14.65 18.34 -1.12
N GLY A 375 -15.27 19.36 -0.54
CA GLY A 375 -14.75 20.19 0.56
C GLY A 375 -14.58 19.49 1.93
N ALA A 376 -14.01 18.28 1.96
CA ALA A 376 -13.58 17.64 3.19
C ALA A 376 -12.26 18.26 3.64
N SER A 377 -12.30 18.99 4.76
CA SER A 377 -11.08 19.37 5.46
C SER A 377 -10.39 18.11 6.00
N PRO A 378 -9.04 18.05 5.93
CA PRO A 378 -8.28 16.97 6.54
C PRO A 378 -8.55 16.89 8.04
N VAL A 379 -8.38 15.71 8.61
CA VAL A 379 -8.41 15.51 10.08
C VAL A 379 -7.29 16.35 10.71
N PRO A 380 -7.53 17.06 11.83
CA PRO A 380 -6.46 17.76 12.54
C PRO A 380 -5.49 16.76 13.20
N LEU A 381 -4.20 17.08 13.20
CA LEU A 381 -3.22 16.31 13.99
C LEU A 381 -3.34 16.64 15.48
N THR A 382 -2.93 15.70 16.31
CA THR A 382 -2.87 15.82 17.77
C THR A 382 -1.48 15.39 18.23
N ASN A 383 -0.94 16.03 19.26
CA ASN A 383 0.31 15.58 19.89
C ASN A 383 0.04 14.48 20.89
N TRP A 384 1.01 13.58 21.05
CA TRP A 384 0.87 12.37 21.86
C TRP A 384 1.99 12.26 22.90
N THR A 385 1.63 11.83 24.11
CA THR A 385 2.58 11.41 25.14
C THR A 385 2.36 9.95 25.51
N THR A 386 3.34 9.37 26.17
CA THR A 386 3.33 7.96 26.57
C THR A 386 3.40 7.81 28.08
N GLU A 387 2.49 7.01 28.63
CA GLU A 387 2.55 6.53 30.01
C GLU A 387 2.96 5.05 29.99
N THR A 388 4.01 4.71 30.73
CA THR A 388 4.51 3.32 30.80
C THR A 388 4.13 2.70 32.14
N SER A 389 3.62 1.48 32.10
CA SER A 389 3.28 0.66 33.27
C SER A 389 3.60 -0.80 32.99
N THR A 390 3.47 -1.66 34.00
CA THR A 390 3.63 -3.12 33.83
C THR A 390 2.35 -3.80 34.34
N ASN A 391 1.81 -4.74 33.56
CA ASN A 391 0.59 -5.45 33.95
C ASN A 391 0.87 -6.59 34.94
N GLU A 392 -0.20 -7.26 35.42
CA GLU A 392 -0.12 -8.36 36.38
C GLU A 392 0.75 -9.54 35.91
N SER A 393 0.92 -9.70 34.60
CA SER A 393 1.77 -10.73 33.98
C SER A 393 3.22 -10.29 33.79
N GLY A 394 3.62 -9.11 34.28
CA GLY A 394 4.96 -8.57 34.12
C GLY A 394 5.26 -8.05 32.71
N ILE A 395 4.23 -7.75 31.90
CA ILE A 395 4.38 -7.25 30.53
C ILE A 395 4.29 -5.73 30.55
N ASP A 396 5.25 -5.06 29.90
CA ASP A 396 5.24 -3.61 29.74
C ASP A 396 4.06 -3.16 28.88
N VAL A 397 3.35 -2.16 29.38
CA VAL A 397 2.19 -1.54 28.75
C VAL A 397 2.49 -0.06 28.58
N VAL A 398 2.60 0.35 27.32
CA VAL A 398 2.70 1.75 26.94
C VAL A 398 1.32 2.23 26.52
N ARG A 399 0.76 3.19 27.26
CA ARG A 399 -0.48 3.87 26.92
C ARG A 399 -0.15 5.17 26.22
N ILE A 400 -0.77 5.38 25.05
CA ILE A 400 -0.69 6.63 24.31
C ILE A 400 -1.83 7.50 24.79
N VAL A 401 -1.51 8.71 25.25
CA VAL A 401 -2.48 9.71 25.68
C VAL A 401 -2.29 10.96 24.84
N PRO A 402 -3.38 11.64 24.42
CA PRO A 402 -3.25 12.97 23.85
C PRO A 402 -2.50 13.84 24.86
N GLU A 403 -1.55 14.64 24.40
CA GLU A 403 -1.15 15.79 25.20
C GLU A 403 -2.42 16.61 25.41
N ALA A 404 -2.84 16.77 26.68
CA ALA A 404 -3.92 17.68 26.98
C ALA A 404 -3.59 18.98 26.26
N ASN A 405 -4.56 19.56 25.55
CA ASN A 405 -4.43 20.91 25.03
C ASN A 405 -4.32 21.78 26.28
N ILE A 406 -3.10 21.91 26.82
CA ILE A 406 -2.82 22.84 27.88
C ILE A 406 -3.10 24.16 27.16
N ASP A 407 -4.21 24.81 27.49
CA ASP A 407 -4.34 26.25 27.29
C ASP A 407 -2.97 26.80 27.61
N ALA A 408 -2.22 27.22 26.58
CA ALA A 408 -0.78 27.47 26.69
C ALA A 408 -0.56 28.28 27.97
N PRO A 409 0.01 27.71 29.04
CA PRO A 409 0.40 28.53 30.15
C PRO A 409 1.49 29.41 29.58
N ASP A 410 1.50 30.68 29.95
CA ASP A 410 2.68 31.53 29.84
C ASP A 410 3.82 30.87 30.62
N VAL A 411 4.44 29.85 30.03
CA VAL A 411 5.77 29.42 30.39
C VAL A 411 6.65 30.40 29.65
N GLU A 412 7.13 31.42 30.39
CA GLU A 412 8.27 32.21 29.98
C GLU A 412 9.45 31.27 29.76
N LEU A 413 9.52 30.69 28.55
CA LEU A 413 10.74 30.12 28.01
C LEU A 413 11.74 31.28 27.93
N GLU A 414 12.90 31.12 28.58
CA GLU A 414 14.02 32.06 28.50
C GLU A 414 14.26 32.41 27.03
N GLU A 415 14.48 33.69 26.72
CA GLU A 415 14.66 34.21 25.34
C GLU A 415 15.69 33.42 24.51
N THR A 416 16.64 32.78 25.18
CA THR A 416 17.66 31.89 24.59
C THR A 416 17.10 30.57 24.04
N GLN A 417 16.05 30.01 24.64
CA GLN A 417 15.38 28.79 24.15
C GLN A 417 14.37 29.10 23.03
N LYS A 418 13.66 30.23 23.12
CA LYS A 418 12.84 30.72 22.01
C LYS A 418 13.69 31.02 20.76
N ALA A 419 14.86 31.66 20.91
CA ALA A 419 15.74 31.94 19.79
C ALA A 419 16.35 30.69 19.12
N ALA A 420 16.46 29.56 19.83
CA ALA A 420 16.98 28.31 19.29
C ALA A 420 15.90 27.45 18.58
N LEU A 421 14.63 27.59 18.98
CA LEU A 421 13.48 26.90 18.39
C LEU A 421 12.74 27.73 17.31
N SER A 422 12.87 29.06 17.33
CA SER A 422 12.19 29.98 16.42
C SER A 422 13.11 30.64 15.39
N ALA A 423 14.30 30.09 15.14
CA ALA A 423 14.97 30.36 13.90
C ALA A 423 14.16 29.65 12.81
N ASP A 424 13.08 30.30 12.36
CA ASP A 424 12.29 29.98 11.17
C ASP A 424 13.20 30.03 9.93
N LEU A 425 14.12 29.07 9.84
CA LEU A 425 14.59 28.59 8.57
C LEU A 425 13.37 27.93 7.95
N LYS A 426 12.62 28.70 7.16
CA LYS A 426 11.64 28.17 6.24
C LYS A 426 12.38 27.19 5.33
N LEU A 427 12.38 25.92 5.72
CA LEU A 427 13.11 24.89 5.03
C LEU A 427 12.45 24.69 3.67
N ASP A 428 13.27 24.56 2.63
CA ASP A 428 12.75 24.23 1.31
C ASP A 428 12.39 22.75 1.27
N TYR A 429 11.10 22.50 1.49
CA TYR A 429 10.49 21.18 1.42
C TYR A 429 10.23 20.74 -0.01
N GLY A 430 10.47 21.57 -1.04
CA GLY A 430 10.17 21.23 -2.43
C GLY A 430 8.74 20.68 -2.58
N ARG A 431 8.63 19.39 -2.90
CA ARG A 431 7.34 18.68 -3.03
C ARG A 431 6.91 17.87 -1.80
N GLY A 432 7.62 17.99 -0.69
CA GLY A 432 7.40 17.25 0.55
C GLY A 432 7.47 15.72 0.37
N LEU A 433 7.00 15.00 1.39
CA LEU A 433 6.94 13.53 1.37
C LEU A 433 5.88 13.02 0.39
N ILE A 434 4.71 13.66 0.33
CA ILE A 434 3.63 13.33 -0.61
C ILE A 434 3.06 14.62 -1.22
N ASP A 435 2.43 14.52 -2.39
CA ASP A 435 1.87 15.69 -3.08
C ASP A 435 0.43 16.01 -2.68
N ALA A 436 -0.36 14.98 -2.34
CA ALA A 436 -1.75 15.14 -1.94
C ALA A 436 -2.32 13.93 -1.19
N ILE A 437 -3.37 14.22 -0.40
CA ILE A 437 -4.27 13.21 0.13
C ILE A 437 -5.18 12.69 -0.99
N GLY A 438 -5.26 11.37 -1.14
CA GLY A 438 -6.13 10.70 -2.11
C GLY A 438 -5.74 9.25 -2.38
N GLY A 439 -6.68 8.51 -2.96
CA GLY A 439 -6.54 7.09 -3.25
C GLY A 439 -6.16 6.81 -4.71
N LEU A 440 -6.51 5.61 -5.17
CA LEU A 440 -6.27 5.16 -6.54
C LEU A 440 -7.02 6.05 -7.57
N TRP A 441 -8.24 6.46 -7.25
CA TRP A 441 -9.04 7.31 -8.13
C TRP A 441 -8.44 8.71 -8.29
N ASP A 442 -8.05 9.36 -7.19
CA ASP A 442 -7.45 10.70 -7.22
C ASP A 442 -6.14 10.72 -8.01
N ALA A 443 -5.28 9.72 -7.78
CA ALA A 443 -4.06 9.53 -8.53
C ALA A 443 -4.32 9.33 -10.04
N SER A 444 -5.37 8.58 -10.39
CA SER A 444 -5.75 8.32 -11.79
C SER A 444 -6.34 9.55 -12.48
N MET A 445 -7.14 10.34 -11.77
CA MET A 445 -7.65 11.63 -12.26
C MET A 445 -6.50 12.60 -12.50
N TYR A 446 -5.54 12.69 -11.56
CA TYR A 446 -4.37 13.54 -11.72
C TYR A 446 -3.46 13.09 -12.88
N ALA A 447 -3.21 11.79 -13.00
CA ALA A 447 -2.44 11.22 -14.11
C ALA A 447 -3.10 11.53 -15.48
N THR A 448 -4.43 11.51 -15.52
CA THR A 448 -5.22 11.91 -16.69
C THR A 448 -5.09 13.40 -16.97
N ALA A 449 -5.17 14.26 -15.95
CA ALA A 449 -5.00 15.70 -16.10
C ALA A 449 -3.61 16.06 -16.67
N LEU A 450 -2.55 15.41 -16.18
CA LEU A 450 -1.19 15.57 -16.72
C LEU A 450 -1.09 15.18 -18.19
N THR A 451 -1.76 14.10 -18.58
CA THR A 451 -1.82 13.66 -19.99
C THR A 451 -2.50 14.71 -20.86
N LEU A 452 -3.67 15.19 -20.44
CA LEU A 452 -4.43 16.17 -21.20
C LEU A 452 -3.66 17.50 -21.33
N GLN A 453 -2.95 17.91 -20.28
CA GLN A 453 -2.07 19.08 -20.34
C GLN A 453 -0.95 18.90 -21.37
N ALA A 454 -0.28 17.74 -21.40
CA ALA A 454 0.76 17.45 -22.39
C ALA A 454 0.20 17.42 -23.83
N GLU A 455 -1.02 16.89 -24.03
CA GLU A 455 -1.70 16.91 -25.34
C GLU A 455 -2.02 18.35 -25.78
N VAL A 456 -2.43 19.23 -24.85
CA VAL A 456 -2.65 20.66 -25.14
C VAL A 456 -1.35 21.34 -25.55
N GLU A 457 -0.26 21.13 -24.81
CA GLU A 457 1.05 21.70 -25.12
C GLU A 457 1.56 21.25 -26.50
N GLU A 458 1.36 19.98 -26.86
CA GLU A 458 1.71 19.46 -28.20
C GLU A 458 0.91 20.17 -29.31
N LEU A 459 -0.40 20.38 -29.11
CA LEU A 459 -1.25 21.10 -30.06
C LEU A 459 -0.84 22.57 -30.22
N GLN A 460 -0.48 23.24 -29.13
CA GLN A 460 0.03 24.61 -29.17
C GLN A 460 1.32 24.69 -29.99
N GLN A 461 2.27 23.78 -29.75
CA GLN A 461 3.53 23.74 -30.50
C GLN A 461 3.32 23.41 -31.98
N LYS A 462 2.43 22.45 -32.28
CA LYS A 462 2.18 21.98 -33.64
C LYS A 462 1.45 23.00 -34.51
N PHE A 463 0.48 23.72 -33.95
CA PHE A 463 -0.39 24.63 -34.71
C PHE A 463 -0.14 26.12 -34.44
N GLY A 464 0.70 26.47 -33.47
CA GLY A 464 0.97 27.87 -33.11
C GLY A 464 -0.26 28.59 -32.55
N ILE A 465 -1.14 27.85 -31.87
CA ILE A 465 -2.43 28.35 -31.35
C ILE A 465 -2.38 28.63 -29.85
N SER A 466 -3.33 29.41 -29.34
CA SER A 466 -3.49 29.66 -27.91
C SER A 466 -3.87 28.38 -27.15
N GLU A 467 -3.66 28.38 -25.83
CA GLU A 467 -4.07 27.28 -24.94
C GLU A 467 -5.58 27.02 -25.03
N GLU A 468 -6.39 28.08 -25.12
CA GLU A 468 -7.85 27.99 -25.30
C GLU A 468 -8.23 27.29 -26.60
N ALA A 469 -7.56 27.64 -27.71
CA ALA A 469 -7.81 27.04 -29.01
C ALA A 469 -7.33 25.57 -29.06
N ALA A 470 -6.17 25.26 -28.47
CA ALA A 470 -5.69 23.89 -28.32
C ALA A 470 -6.63 23.04 -27.45
N THR A 471 -7.08 23.61 -26.32
CA THR A 471 -8.05 22.99 -25.43
C THR A 471 -9.37 22.72 -26.15
N ALA A 472 -9.84 23.63 -27.01
CA ALA A 472 -11.07 23.43 -27.80
C ALA A 472 -10.95 22.30 -28.85
N LEU A 473 -9.74 22.05 -29.38
CA LEU A 473 -9.47 20.97 -30.32
C LEU A 473 -9.26 19.60 -29.65
N LEU A 474 -8.95 19.60 -28.35
CA LEU A 474 -8.72 18.38 -27.57
C LEU A 474 -9.99 17.52 -27.53
N ARG A 475 -9.89 16.25 -27.96
CA ARG A 475 -10.95 15.22 -27.84
C ARG A 475 -12.35 15.74 -28.21
N PRO A 476 -12.64 15.99 -29.50
CA PRO A 476 -13.88 16.63 -29.95
C PRO A 476 -15.16 15.84 -29.61
N GLY A 477 -15.05 14.53 -29.36
CA GLY A 477 -16.18 13.70 -28.91
C GLY A 477 -16.57 13.86 -27.44
N CYS A 478 -15.76 14.53 -26.62
CA CYS A 478 -16.05 14.75 -25.20
C CYS A 478 -16.93 15.98 -24.99
N ALA A 479 -17.92 15.86 -24.12
CA ALA A 479 -18.72 17.00 -23.70
C ALA A 479 -17.89 17.97 -22.86
N ARG A 480 -18.18 19.26 -22.98
CA ARG A 480 -17.60 20.31 -22.13
C ARG A 480 -18.63 20.75 -21.09
N VAL A 481 -18.19 20.89 -19.85
CA VAL A 481 -19.06 21.26 -18.71
C VAL A 481 -18.48 22.51 -18.05
N GLY A 482 -19.30 23.53 -17.82
CA GLY A 482 -18.87 24.83 -17.25
C GLY A 482 -18.78 25.95 -18.28
N ALA A 483 -18.24 27.11 -17.88
CA ALA A 483 -18.08 28.29 -18.73
C ALA A 483 -16.77 29.04 -18.41
N GLY A 484 -16.13 29.61 -19.44
CA GLY A 484 -14.89 30.38 -19.32
C GLY A 484 -13.71 29.53 -18.83
N GLU A 485 -12.93 30.06 -17.88
CA GLU A 485 -11.76 29.39 -17.28
C GLU A 485 -12.11 28.12 -16.47
N ASN A 486 -13.39 27.90 -16.15
CA ASN A 486 -13.89 26.73 -15.41
C ASN A 486 -14.50 25.66 -16.32
N THR A 487 -14.07 25.58 -17.58
CA THR A 487 -14.57 24.58 -18.54
C THR A 487 -13.84 23.24 -18.34
N ALA A 488 -14.55 22.21 -17.89
CA ALA A 488 -14.05 20.85 -17.72
C ALA A 488 -14.41 19.95 -18.91
N LEU A 489 -13.52 19.00 -19.23
CA LEU A 489 -13.77 17.92 -20.19
C LEU A 489 -14.47 16.75 -19.47
N SER A 490 -15.61 16.30 -20.00
CA SER A 490 -16.26 15.07 -19.54
C SER A 490 -15.73 13.87 -20.31
N ALA A 491 -15.08 12.94 -19.61
CA ALA A 491 -14.51 11.71 -20.17
C ALA A 491 -14.68 10.53 -19.19
N ASP A 492 -14.77 9.33 -19.76
CA ASP A 492 -14.82 8.06 -19.05
C ASP A 492 -13.39 7.58 -18.79
N LEU A 493 -12.98 7.55 -17.53
CA LEU A 493 -11.66 7.12 -17.10
C LEU A 493 -11.69 5.61 -16.79
N ARG A 494 -10.92 4.82 -17.53
CA ARG A 494 -10.80 3.37 -17.35
C ARG A 494 -9.45 2.96 -16.82
N LEU A 495 -9.46 2.21 -15.73
CA LEU A 495 -8.25 1.66 -15.14
C LEU A 495 -7.97 0.27 -15.73
N VAL A 496 -6.76 0.07 -16.25
CA VAL A 496 -6.33 -1.18 -16.87
C VAL A 496 -5.21 -1.79 -16.06
N ARG A 497 -5.42 -2.97 -15.47
CA ARG A 497 -4.42 -3.64 -14.64
C ARG A 497 -3.25 -4.16 -15.49
N PHE A 498 -2.04 -3.92 -14.99
CA PHE A 498 -0.78 -4.47 -15.52
C PHE A 498 0.04 -5.19 -14.43
N PRO A 499 0.78 -6.27 -14.77
CA PRO A 499 0.80 -6.94 -16.08
C PRO A 499 -0.58 -7.50 -16.44
N ALA A 500 -0.88 -7.58 -17.73
CA ALA A 500 -2.20 -8.01 -18.17
C ALA A 500 -2.49 -9.44 -17.67
N ASP A 501 -3.65 -9.64 -17.06
CA ASP A 501 -4.08 -10.97 -16.59
C ASP A 501 -4.31 -11.89 -17.79
N ARG A 502 -3.25 -12.59 -18.21
CA ARG A 502 -3.32 -13.56 -19.29
C ARG A 502 -3.75 -14.91 -18.72
N PRO A 503 -4.76 -15.58 -19.31
CA PRO A 503 -5.06 -16.97 -18.99
C PRO A 503 -3.81 -17.84 -19.15
N PHE A 504 -3.77 -18.94 -18.40
CA PHE A 504 -2.62 -19.86 -18.33
C PHE A 504 -1.99 -20.15 -19.70
N TRP A 505 -2.80 -20.47 -20.71
CA TRP A 505 -2.33 -20.81 -22.05
C TRP A 505 -1.67 -19.65 -22.80
N GLN A 506 -2.13 -18.41 -22.61
CA GLN A 506 -1.48 -17.23 -23.18
C GLN A 506 -0.17 -16.89 -22.48
N ARG A 507 -0.06 -17.16 -21.17
CA ARG A 507 1.22 -17.05 -20.46
C ARG A 507 2.24 -18.03 -21.00
N LEU A 508 1.84 -19.28 -21.25
CA LEU A 508 2.71 -20.33 -21.79
C LEU A 508 3.27 -19.96 -23.19
N GLN A 509 2.47 -19.30 -24.02
CA GLN A 509 2.87 -18.86 -25.37
C GLN A 509 3.87 -17.69 -25.39
N HIS A 510 4.00 -16.95 -24.30
CA HIS A 510 4.94 -15.81 -24.19
C HIS A 510 6.18 -16.15 -23.36
N TYR A 511 6.33 -17.40 -22.90
CA TYR A 511 7.57 -17.87 -22.30
C TYR A 511 8.62 -18.07 -23.39
N ASP A 512 9.63 -17.19 -23.42
CA ASP A 512 10.83 -17.40 -24.22
C ASP A 512 11.76 -18.38 -23.49
N VAL A 513 11.92 -19.58 -24.08
CA VAL A 513 12.76 -20.68 -23.55
C VAL A 513 14.23 -20.26 -23.43
N ARG A 514 14.65 -19.15 -24.06
CA ARG A 514 16.04 -18.72 -24.11
C ARG A 514 16.52 -17.96 -22.87
N THR A 515 15.63 -17.47 -22.00
CA THR A 515 16.01 -16.58 -20.89
C THR A 515 15.91 -17.17 -19.48
N GLU A 516 15.37 -18.39 -19.30
CA GLU A 516 15.30 -19.03 -17.97
C GLU A 516 15.71 -20.52 -18.00
N PRO A 517 16.84 -20.92 -17.38
CA PRO A 517 17.37 -22.30 -17.46
C PRO A 517 16.60 -23.34 -16.62
N ASN A 518 15.56 -22.95 -15.86
CA ASN A 518 14.79 -23.85 -14.98
C ASN A 518 13.35 -24.11 -15.48
N LEU A 519 13.16 -24.14 -16.80
CA LEU A 519 11.87 -24.41 -17.45
C LEU A 519 11.28 -25.77 -17.02
N ALA A 520 12.09 -26.82 -16.93
CA ALA A 520 11.63 -28.16 -16.58
C ALA A 520 11.13 -28.26 -15.13
N SER A 521 11.84 -27.65 -14.18
CA SER A 521 11.51 -27.66 -12.75
C SER A 521 10.25 -26.87 -12.45
N ARG A 522 10.03 -25.75 -13.15
CA ARG A 522 8.81 -24.92 -13.01
C ARG A 522 7.60 -25.54 -13.70
N LEU A 523 7.76 -26.12 -14.89
CA LEU A 523 6.69 -26.86 -15.57
C LEU A 523 6.25 -28.07 -14.75
N ALA A 524 7.18 -28.79 -14.11
CA ALA A 524 6.85 -29.90 -13.22
C ALA A 524 6.04 -29.45 -11.99
N LEU A 525 6.42 -28.33 -11.35
CA LEU A 525 5.69 -27.78 -10.21
C LEU A 525 4.30 -27.23 -10.60
N LEU A 526 4.18 -26.61 -11.77
CA LEU A 526 2.93 -26.01 -12.27
C LEU A 526 1.96 -27.06 -12.82
N ALA A 527 2.46 -28.14 -13.43
CA ALA A 527 1.64 -29.27 -13.86
C ALA A 527 1.11 -30.07 -12.65
N ALA A 528 1.87 -30.11 -11.54
CA ALA A 528 1.49 -30.82 -10.33
C ALA A 528 0.31 -30.17 -9.57
N GLN A 529 0.09 -28.85 -9.69
CA GLN A 529 -0.97 -28.16 -8.93
C GLN A 529 -2.40 -28.58 -9.30
N PRO A 530 -2.80 -28.63 -10.59
CA PRO A 530 -4.11 -29.17 -10.96
C PRO A 530 -4.20 -30.68 -10.68
N LEU A 531 -3.09 -31.42 -10.80
CA LEU A 531 -3.03 -32.85 -10.45
C LEU A 531 -3.27 -33.09 -8.95
N LEU A 532 -2.70 -32.27 -8.07
CA LEU A 532 -2.89 -32.33 -6.61
C LEU A 532 -4.31 -31.92 -6.19
N ALA A 533 -4.89 -30.92 -6.87
CA ALA A 533 -6.29 -30.54 -6.66
C ALA A 533 -7.26 -31.65 -7.11
N PHE A 534 -6.91 -32.38 -8.18
CA PHE A 534 -7.66 -33.55 -8.65
C PHE A 534 -7.51 -34.73 -7.67
N TRP A 535 -6.31 -34.96 -7.14
CA TRP A 535 -6.00 -35.99 -6.14
C TRP A 535 -6.70 -35.78 -4.79
N HIS A 536 -6.91 -34.52 -4.39
CA HIS A 536 -7.65 -34.20 -3.16
C HIS A 536 -9.18 -34.29 -3.31
N ALA A 537 -9.72 -34.24 -4.53
CA ALA A 537 -11.15 -34.23 -4.79
C ALA A 537 -11.76 -35.63 -5.03
N TYR A 538 -10.97 -36.62 -5.45
CA TYR A 538 -11.46 -37.97 -5.77
C TYR A 538 -10.50 -39.04 -5.19
N ALA A 539 -11.06 -39.91 -4.34
CA ALA A 539 -10.35 -40.74 -3.37
C ALA A 539 -9.73 -42.07 -3.88
N ALA A 540 -8.86 -42.65 -3.04
CA ALA A 540 -8.45 -44.07 -2.92
C ALA A 540 -7.56 -44.68 -4.03
N PRO A 541 -6.72 -45.69 -3.70
CA PRO A 541 -5.57 -46.06 -4.53
C PRO A 541 -5.96 -47.09 -5.60
N THR A 542 -5.97 -46.66 -6.86
CA THR A 542 -5.85 -47.57 -8.01
C THR A 542 -4.61 -47.18 -8.81
N SER A 543 -3.90 -48.20 -9.29
CA SER A 543 -2.54 -48.08 -9.83
C SER A 543 -2.48 -47.26 -11.11
N LEU A 544 -1.35 -46.56 -11.28
CA LEU A 544 -1.01 -45.66 -12.40
C LEU A 544 -1.25 -46.25 -13.80
N SER A 545 -1.28 -47.58 -13.93
CA SER A 545 -1.49 -48.28 -15.19
C SER A 545 -2.91 -48.18 -15.74
N GLU A 546 -3.94 -48.17 -14.89
CA GLU A 546 -5.35 -48.06 -15.33
C GLU A 546 -5.68 -46.63 -15.79
N LEU A 547 -5.03 -45.62 -15.21
CA LEU A 547 -5.23 -44.21 -15.55
C LEU A 547 -4.75 -43.86 -16.97
N VAL A 548 -3.67 -44.49 -17.44
CA VAL A 548 -3.12 -44.28 -18.79
C VAL A 548 -4.04 -44.91 -19.84
N GLU A 549 -4.67 -46.04 -19.52
CA GLU A 549 -5.59 -46.74 -20.41
C GLU A 549 -6.94 -45.98 -20.52
N GLU A 550 -7.42 -45.39 -19.42
CA GLU A 550 -8.66 -44.58 -19.41
C GLU A 550 -8.47 -43.21 -20.11
N LEU A 551 -7.29 -42.59 -19.97
CA LEU A 551 -6.95 -41.32 -20.65
C LEU A 551 -6.76 -41.50 -22.17
N GLY A 552 -6.27 -42.67 -22.61
CA GLY A 552 -6.13 -43.01 -24.03
C GLY A 552 -7.48 -43.15 -24.75
N GLN A 553 -8.54 -43.55 -24.04
CA GLN A 553 -9.87 -43.79 -24.62
C GLN A 553 -10.82 -42.59 -24.54
N ARG A 554 -10.50 -41.54 -23.76
CA ARG A 554 -11.39 -40.39 -23.50
C ARG A 554 -10.99 -39.06 -24.13
N MET A 555 -10.07 -39.01 -25.09
CA MET A 555 -9.83 -37.77 -25.84
C MET A 555 -11.10 -37.35 -26.61
N PRO A 556 -11.77 -36.24 -26.25
CA PRO A 556 -12.86 -35.73 -27.06
C PRO A 556 -12.26 -34.94 -28.22
N ASP A 557 -12.85 -35.15 -29.40
CA ASP A 557 -12.64 -34.38 -30.61
C ASP A 557 -12.69 -32.86 -30.35
N ALA A 558 -11.94 -32.09 -31.12
CA ALA A 558 -11.59 -30.67 -30.90
C ALA A 558 -12.78 -29.68 -30.85
N SER A 559 -14.02 -30.16 -30.88
CA SER A 559 -15.25 -29.37 -30.78
C SER A 559 -15.79 -29.19 -29.34
N ALA A 560 -15.40 -30.04 -28.39
CA ALA A 560 -15.92 -30.04 -27.02
C ALA A 560 -15.40 -28.87 -26.15
N THR A 561 -14.27 -28.26 -26.54
CA THR A 561 -13.64 -27.13 -25.81
C THR A 561 -14.50 -25.86 -25.79
N SER A 562 -15.48 -25.76 -26.71
CA SER A 562 -16.41 -24.63 -26.77
C SER A 562 -17.53 -24.69 -25.71
N ARG A 563 -17.91 -25.88 -25.23
CA ARG A 563 -19.01 -26.05 -24.26
C ARG A 563 -18.55 -25.90 -22.80
N ILE A 564 -17.34 -26.31 -22.47
CA ILE A 564 -16.82 -26.24 -21.08
C ILE A 564 -16.55 -24.77 -20.64
N GLN A 565 -16.32 -23.85 -21.57
CA GLN A 565 -16.20 -22.41 -21.26
C GLN A 565 -17.53 -21.74 -20.83
N ALA A 566 -18.68 -22.37 -21.08
CA ALA A 566 -19.98 -21.78 -20.73
C ALA A 566 -20.44 -22.08 -19.30
N GLU A 567 -19.95 -23.16 -18.66
CA GLU A 567 -20.51 -23.65 -17.39
C GLU A 567 -19.70 -23.30 -16.14
N TYR A 568 -18.44 -22.87 -16.26
CA TYR A 568 -17.61 -22.53 -15.08
C TYR A 568 -16.80 -21.24 -15.26
N PRO A 569 -17.36 -20.06 -14.94
CA PRO A 569 -16.61 -18.83 -14.92
C PRO A 569 -15.90 -18.69 -13.56
N PHE A 570 -14.78 -19.41 -13.36
CA PHE A 570 -13.81 -19.01 -12.33
C PHE A 570 -13.05 -17.78 -12.82
N ARG A 571 -13.68 -16.61 -12.69
CA ARG A 571 -12.97 -15.32 -12.73
C ARG A 571 -12.96 -14.76 -11.32
N THR A 572 -11.86 -14.97 -10.61
CA THR A 572 -11.56 -14.32 -9.33
C THR A 572 -11.44 -12.82 -9.56
N HIS A 573 -12.35 -12.03 -9.00
CA HIS A 573 -12.27 -10.57 -8.97
C HIS A 573 -11.95 -10.16 -7.54
N TYR A 574 -10.86 -9.42 -7.34
CA TYR A 574 -10.59 -8.72 -6.09
C TYR A 574 -11.12 -7.29 -6.20
N LEU A 575 -11.85 -6.86 -5.18
CA LEU A 575 -12.23 -5.46 -4.93
C LEU A 575 -11.08 -4.71 -4.25
#